data_AF-A0A937G180-F1
#
_entry.id   AF-A0A937G180-F1
#
_cell.length_a   1.000
_cell.length_b   1.000
_cell.length_c   1.000
_cell.angle_alpha   90.00
_cell.angle_beta   90.00
_cell.angle_gamma   90.00
#
_symmetry.space_group_name_H-M   'P 1'
#
loop_
_entity.id
_entity.type
_entity.pdbx_description
1 polymer ?
#
loop_
_entity_poly.entity_id
_entity_poly.type
_entity_poly.pdbx_seq_one_letter_code
_entity_poly.pdbx_strand_id
1 'polypeptide(L)'
;MFRSKSLFKNFTWLSISQGANFLVPLIAYPYLLRITQIEEFGLIAFAQAVVTYLVHFVDYGFSITAVREISLNRERPNKVSAIFNKLYFTKLMLLLLSFVIFYLLTTMISAWSNFSPLFLSSFLIVIGQMLLPIWFFQGIEKMSGVALMNIISKVLFALFIFLFINESNDFQWVNFYLGASQIMVGLVAIRFIFVRHHIKINPPSFVIIISQLKANWSIFLSVFSGFVANNSNLVILGLMTDPVSTAYYAIVEKVLLAIRAPAVLLYQTIFPKVCLLAEKSFDHLISFLKTIVRLTLLSFIPLAIIVYIFSDDIVHLFSGEYLKPSSYLLKIICVIPLFAALNIPATQTMLAYDLKKSYANITIGGAVFNITINIILVSAFSAYGSAVAALATELFITLMLFLNLRLFHSKYSVFGAFKLSR
;
A
#
# COMPACT_ATOMS: atom_id res chain seq x y z
N MET A 1 -11.39 26.17 12.23
CA MET A 1 -11.11 26.98 11.02
C MET A 1 -9.76 26.53 10.46
N PHE A 2 -9.76 25.59 9.51
CA PHE A 2 -8.53 25.06 8.90
C PHE A 2 -7.84 26.16 8.09
N ARG A 3 -6.64 26.60 8.50
CA ARG A 3 -5.83 27.52 7.67
C ARG A 3 -5.31 26.74 6.47
N SER A 4 -5.76 27.09 5.27
CA SER A 4 -5.38 26.45 3.99
C SER A 4 -3.87 26.24 3.82
N LYS A 5 -3.03 27.12 4.41
CA LYS A 5 -1.57 27.01 4.44
C LYS A 5 -1.06 25.72 5.12
N SER A 6 -1.72 25.23 6.17
CA SER A 6 -1.33 23.99 6.86
C SER A 6 -1.63 22.76 6.01
N LEU A 7 -2.79 22.75 5.33
CA LEU A 7 -3.19 21.66 4.44
C LEU A 7 -2.26 21.56 3.22
N PHE A 8 -1.95 22.69 2.60
CA PHE A 8 -1.01 22.71 1.47
C PHE A 8 0.39 22.21 1.88
N LYS A 9 0.91 22.70 3.02
CA LYS A 9 2.20 22.24 3.56
C LYS A 9 2.20 20.72 3.83
N ASN A 10 1.12 20.19 4.41
CA ASN A 10 0.98 18.77 4.69
C ASN A 10 0.90 17.94 3.40
N PHE A 11 0.16 18.42 2.40
CA PHE A 11 0.11 17.82 1.07
C PHE A 11 1.49 17.77 0.43
N THR A 12 2.25 18.87 0.46
CA THR A 12 3.62 18.92 -0.09
C THR A 12 4.52 17.87 0.56
N TRP A 13 4.50 17.74 1.90
CA TRP A 13 5.32 16.73 2.59
C TRP A 13 4.92 15.30 2.24
N LEU A 14 3.63 15.02 2.09
CA LEU A 14 3.16 13.70 1.67
C LEU A 14 3.59 13.40 0.23
N SER A 15 3.49 14.37 -0.67
CA SER A 15 3.96 14.21 -2.06
C SER A 15 5.46 13.95 -2.13
N ILE A 16 6.28 14.67 -1.35
CA ILE A 16 7.73 14.40 -1.25
C ILE A 16 7.99 12.99 -0.72
N SER A 17 7.26 12.57 0.33
CA SER A 17 7.37 11.22 0.89
C SER A 17 7.04 10.14 -0.16
N GLN A 18 6.01 10.36 -0.97
CA GLN A 18 5.66 9.45 -2.06
C GLN A 18 6.73 9.44 -3.16
N GLY A 19 7.30 10.60 -3.51
CA GLY A 19 8.44 10.68 -4.43
C GLY A 19 9.62 9.82 -3.99
N ALA A 20 9.96 9.83 -2.71
CA ALA A 20 11.04 8.99 -2.16
C ALA A 20 10.77 7.48 -2.30
N ASN A 21 9.50 7.06 -2.25
CA ASN A 21 9.12 5.66 -2.49
C ASN A 21 9.38 5.21 -3.92
N PHE A 22 9.50 6.14 -4.89
CA PHE A 22 9.79 5.85 -6.30
C PHE A 22 11.27 6.02 -6.64
N LEU A 23 11.92 7.05 -6.09
CA LEU A 23 13.34 7.32 -6.36
C LEU A 23 14.24 6.17 -5.93
N VAL A 24 13.93 5.51 -4.82
CA VAL A 24 14.79 4.45 -4.32
C VAL A 24 14.73 3.17 -5.14
N PRO A 25 13.56 2.63 -5.52
CA PRO A 25 13.51 1.56 -6.52
C PRO A 25 14.24 1.91 -7.81
N LEU A 26 14.11 3.15 -8.31
CA LEU A 26 14.77 3.60 -9.54
C LEU A 26 16.30 3.55 -9.46
N ILE A 27 16.87 3.79 -8.28
CA ILE A 27 18.32 3.80 -8.06
C ILE A 27 18.82 2.40 -7.64
N ALA A 28 18.12 1.75 -6.72
CA ALA A 28 18.56 0.51 -6.10
C ALA A 28 18.31 -0.71 -7.00
N TYR A 29 17.21 -0.75 -7.77
CA TYR A 29 16.84 -1.97 -8.50
C TYR A 29 17.76 -2.25 -9.69
N PRO A 30 18.17 -1.26 -10.52
CA PRO A 30 19.16 -1.50 -11.56
C PRO A 30 20.49 -1.99 -10.99
N TYR A 31 20.90 -1.48 -9.83
CA TYR A 31 22.11 -1.94 -9.15
C TYR A 31 21.96 -3.38 -8.64
N LEU A 32 20.85 -3.68 -7.97
CA LEU A 32 20.57 -5.02 -7.47
C LEU A 32 20.51 -6.04 -8.60
N LEU A 33 19.81 -5.75 -9.70
CA LEU A 33 19.72 -6.66 -10.86
C LEU A 33 21.04 -6.85 -11.61
N ARG A 34 22.00 -5.94 -11.44
CA ARG A 34 23.34 -6.09 -12.01
C ARG A 34 24.24 -7.01 -11.17
N ILE A 35 24.07 -7.02 -9.85
CA ILE A 35 24.88 -7.82 -8.92
C ILE A 35 24.24 -9.18 -8.67
N THR A 36 22.93 -9.19 -8.50
CA THR A 36 22.10 -10.37 -8.27
C THR A 36 21.49 -10.84 -9.58
N GLN A 37 21.20 -12.13 -9.69
CA GLN A 37 20.48 -12.67 -10.82
C GLN A 37 18.99 -12.27 -10.75
N ILE A 38 18.31 -12.26 -11.90
CA ILE A 38 16.86 -11.97 -11.98
C ILE A 38 16.04 -12.87 -11.04
N GLU A 39 16.48 -14.11 -10.85
CA GLU A 39 15.88 -15.13 -9.96
C GLU A 39 15.96 -14.71 -8.48
N GLU A 40 17.14 -14.26 -8.05
CA GLU A 40 17.40 -13.77 -6.70
C GLU A 40 16.58 -12.51 -6.40
N PHE A 41 16.46 -11.60 -7.37
CA PHE A 41 15.58 -10.44 -7.26
C PHE A 41 14.11 -10.85 -7.08
N GLY A 42 13.66 -11.87 -7.81
CA GLY A 42 12.33 -12.47 -7.65
C GLY A 42 12.09 -12.99 -6.24
N LEU A 43 13.06 -13.69 -5.67
CA LEU A 43 13.01 -14.17 -4.28
C LEU A 43 12.97 -13.01 -3.27
N ILE A 44 13.78 -11.97 -3.46
CA ILE A 44 13.76 -10.76 -2.61
C ILE A 44 12.38 -10.12 -2.60
N ALA A 45 11.83 -9.90 -3.80
CA ALA A 45 10.52 -9.27 -3.97
C ALA A 45 9.40 -10.12 -3.37
N PHE A 46 9.46 -11.44 -3.54
CA PHE A 46 8.51 -12.37 -2.96
C PHE A 46 8.58 -12.38 -1.43
N ALA A 47 9.78 -12.53 -0.85
CA ALA A 47 9.96 -12.49 0.60
C ALA A 47 9.48 -11.15 1.19
N GLN A 48 9.78 -10.04 0.51
CA GLN A 48 9.27 -8.71 0.88
C GLN A 48 7.74 -8.64 0.82
N ALA A 49 7.12 -9.21 -0.21
CA ALA A 49 5.67 -9.24 -0.35
C ALA A 49 5.01 -10.02 0.79
N VAL A 50 5.53 -11.20 1.13
CA VAL A 50 5.04 -12.03 2.25
C VAL A 50 5.12 -11.28 3.57
N VAL A 51 6.28 -10.69 3.92
CA VAL A 51 6.39 -9.95 5.20
C VAL A 51 5.55 -8.68 5.22
N THR A 52 5.17 -8.12 4.08
CA THR A 52 4.25 -6.97 4.02
C THR A 52 2.85 -7.36 4.52
N TYR A 53 2.39 -8.60 4.33
CA TYR A 53 1.16 -9.09 4.97
C TYR A 53 1.28 -9.07 6.50
N LEU A 54 2.43 -9.48 7.03
CA LEU A 54 2.71 -9.46 8.47
C LEU A 54 2.79 -8.02 9.01
N VAL A 55 3.34 -7.07 8.23
CA VAL A 55 3.31 -5.65 8.58
C VAL A 55 1.87 -5.17 8.76
N HIS A 56 0.96 -5.49 7.83
CA HIS A 56 -0.45 -5.11 7.93
C HIS A 56 -1.18 -5.84 9.06
N PHE A 57 -0.82 -7.09 9.33
CA PHE A 57 -1.32 -7.84 10.48
C PHE A 57 -0.93 -7.18 11.81
N VAL A 58 0.36 -6.81 11.97
CA VAL A 58 0.87 -6.12 13.17
C VAL A 58 0.34 -4.69 13.27
N ASP A 59 0.10 -3.99 12.15
CA ASP A 59 -0.53 -2.67 12.18
C ASP A 59 -1.98 -2.74 12.63
N TYR A 60 -2.70 -3.84 12.39
CA TYR A 60 -4.05 -4.12 12.89
C TYR A 60 -5.07 -2.97 12.70
N GLY A 61 -4.90 -2.16 11.65
CA GLY A 61 -5.74 -0.97 11.40
C GLY A 61 -5.49 0.22 12.34
N PHE A 62 -4.42 0.18 13.14
CA PHE A 62 -4.04 1.26 14.04
C PHE A 62 -3.62 2.53 13.31
N SER A 63 -3.18 2.43 12.06
CA SER A 63 -3.02 3.56 11.13
C SER A 63 -4.27 4.45 11.00
N ILE A 64 -5.47 3.95 11.35
CA ILE A 64 -6.71 4.75 11.42
C ILE A 64 -7.05 5.10 12.87
N THR A 65 -7.17 4.09 13.73
CA THR A 65 -7.71 4.30 15.09
C THR A 65 -6.76 5.10 15.98
N ALA A 66 -5.45 4.84 15.90
CA ALA A 66 -4.47 5.53 16.75
C ALA A 66 -4.29 6.99 16.32
N VAL A 67 -4.33 7.28 15.01
CA VAL A 67 -4.32 8.65 14.48
C VAL A 67 -5.49 9.44 15.07
N ARG A 68 -6.70 8.85 15.09
CA ARG A 68 -7.89 9.46 15.70
C ARG A 68 -7.72 9.66 17.21
N GLU A 69 -7.28 8.65 17.95
CA GLU A 69 -7.11 8.73 19.41
C GLU A 69 -6.10 9.83 19.79
N ILE A 70 -4.97 9.94 19.07
CA ILE A 70 -3.97 10.98 19.30
C ILE A 70 -4.51 12.36 18.92
N SER A 71 -5.16 12.50 17.78
CA SER A 71 -5.71 13.79 17.33
C SER A 71 -6.67 14.41 18.36
N LEU A 72 -7.53 13.58 18.96
CA LEU A 72 -8.50 14.00 19.98
C LEU A 72 -7.86 14.30 21.35
N ASN A 73 -6.67 13.77 21.64
CA ASN A 73 -6.04 13.85 22.96
C ASN A 73 -4.66 14.52 22.94
N ARG A 74 -4.25 15.15 21.83
CA ARG A 74 -2.90 15.71 21.64
C ARG A 74 -2.45 16.71 22.70
N GLU A 75 -3.40 17.37 23.37
CA GLU A 75 -3.16 18.34 24.45
C GLU A 75 -3.15 17.70 25.85
N ARG A 76 -3.32 16.38 25.96
CA ARG A 76 -3.40 15.65 27.24
C ARG A 76 -2.26 14.62 27.34
N PRO A 77 -1.07 15.00 27.83
CA PRO A 77 0.13 14.15 27.83
C PRO A 77 -0.07 12.76 28.46
N ASN A 78 -0.79 12.69 29.58
CA ASN A 78 -1.08 11.42 30.25
C ASN A 78 -1.91 10.46 29.38
N LYS A 79 -2.89 10.99 28.63
CA LYS A 79 -3.69 10.18 27.71
C LYS A 79 -2.87 9.76 26.49
N VAL A 80 -2.06 10.66 25.94
CA VAL A 80 -1.14 10.36 24.83
C VAL A 80 -0.19 9.23 25.23
N SER A 81 0.39 9.30 26.43
CA SER A 81 1.25 8.24 26.99
C SER A 81 0.50 6.93 27.15
N ALA A 82 -0.73 6.93 27.67
CA ALA A 82 -1.54 5.72 27.77
C ALA A 82 -1.86 5.10 26.40
N ILE A 83 -2.23 5.92 25.40
CA ILE A 83 -2.49 5.48 24.02
C ILE A 83 -1.22 4.87 23.41
N PHE A 84 -0.09 5.53 23.58
CA PHE A 84 1.21 5.10 23.07
C PHE A 84 1.62 3.73 23.64
N ASN A 85 1.55 3.55 24.95
CA ASN A 85 1.87 2.27 25.58
C ASN A 85 0.87 1.18 25.16
N LYS A 86 -0.44 1.45 25.25
CA LYS A 86 -1.50 0.54 24.84
C LYS A 86 -1.21 0.01 23.43
N LEU A 87 -0.90 0.90 22.49
CA LEU A 87 -0.62 0.55 21.11
C LEU A 87 0.66 -0.26 20.92
N TYR A 88 1.80 0.20 21.44
CA TYR A 88 3.08 -0.49 21.21
C TYR A 88 3.13 -1.86 21.86
N PHE A 89 2.53 -2.04 23.04
CA PHE A 89 2.44 -3.35 23.68
C PHE A 89 1.50 -4.31 22.91
N THR A 90 0.39 -3.81 22.37
CA THR A 90 -0.47 -4.62 21.49
C THR A 90 0.25 -5.01 20.20
N LYS A 91 0.96 -4.07 19.56
CA LYS A 91 1.78 -4.36 18.38
C LYS A 91 2.91 -5.35 18.69
N LEU A 92 3.53 -5.27 19.87
CA LEU A 92 4.57 -6.21 20.29
C LEU A 92 4.03 -7.63 20.44
N MET A 93 2.83 -7.80 21.02
CA MET A 93 2.17 -9.10 21.10
C MET A 93 1.89 -9.69 19.71
N LEU A 94 1.36 -8.88 18.78
CA LEU A 94 1.09 -9.30 17.40
C LEU A 94 2.38 -9.59 16.61
N LEU A 95 3.46 -8.86 16.89
CA LEU A 95 4.78 -9.09 16.30
C LEU A 95 5.33 -10.46 16.72
N LEU A 96 5.27 -10.80 18.01
CA LEU A 96 5.71 -12.10 18.52
C LEU A 96 4.90 -13.24 17.92
N LEU A 97 3.57 -13.09 17.84
CA LEU A 97 2.71 -14.06 17.18
C LEU A 97 3.06 -14.23 15.69
N SER A 98 3.24 -13.12 14.97
CA SER A 98 3.65 -13.12 13.57
C SER A 98 5.00 -13.80 13.37
N PHE A 99 5.97 -13.58 14.27
CA PHE A 99 7.29 -14.19 14.19
C PHE A 99 7.21 -15.72 14.30
N VAL A 100 6.45 -16.24 15.27
CA VAL A 100 6.27 -17.68 15.45
C VAL A 100 5.65 -18.31 14.20
N ILE A 101 4.57 -17.71 13.67
CA ILE A 101 3.90 -18.21 12.46
C ILE A 101 4.88 -18.18 11.27
N PHE A 102 5.59 -17.07 11.07
CA PHE A 102 6.50 -16.89 9.95
C PHE A 102 7.72 -17.82 10.02
N TYR A 103 8.27 -18.04 11.22
CA TYR A 103 9.35 -18.99 11.46
C TYR A 103 8.92 -20.43 11.12
N LEU A 104 7.72 -20.84 11.53
CA LEU A 104 7.16 -22.15 11.19
C LEU A 104 6.96 -22.29 9.68
N LEU A 105 6.39 -21.28 9.01
CA LEU A 105 6.21 -21.31 7.56
C LEU A 105 7.56 -21.42 6.82
N THR A 106 8.58 -20.69 7.28
CA THR A 106 9.92 -20.69 6.66
C THR A 106 10.62 -22.03 6.81
N THR A 107 10.40 -22.74 7.92
CA THR A 107 11.05 -24.04 8.18
C THR A 107 10.26 -25.23 7.63
N MET A 108 8.94 -25.14 7.54
CA MET A 108 8.08 -26.23 7.06
C MET A 108 7.89 -26.24 5.54
N ILE A 109 7.96 -25.09 4.88
CA ILE A 109 7.84 -25.00 3.41
C ILE A 109 9.23 -25.20 2.81
N SER A 110 9.45 -26.33 2.12
CA SER A 110 10.75 -26.70 1.55
C SER A 110 11.34 -25.62 0.64
N ALA A 111 10.49 -25.00 -0.20
CA ALA A 111 10.89 -23.90 -1.07
C ALA A 111 11.43 -22.68 -0.31
N TRP A 112 10.94 -22.43 0.92
CA TRP A 112 11.37 -21.29 1.74
C TRP A 112 12.57 -21.66 2.60
N SER A 113 12.65 -22.91 3.06
CA SER A 113 13.76 -23.42 3.87
C SER A 113 15.10 -23.28 3.15
N ASN A 114 15.14 -23.53 1.85
CA ASN A 114 16.34 -23.38 1.01
C ASN A 114 16.86 -21.93 0.97
N PHE A 115 15.99 -20.95 1.16
CA PHE A 115 16.32 -19.52 1.20
C PHE A 115 16.02 -18.92 2.58
N SER A 116 16.07 -19.74 3.63
CA SER A 116 15.70 -19.32 4.99
C SER A 116 16.47 -18.09 5.50
N PRO A 117 17.75 -17.85 5.17
CA PRO A 117 18.41 -16.60 5.55
C PRO A 117 17.69 -15.36 5.01
N LEU A 118 17.29 -15.36 3.73
CA LEU A 118 16.56 -14.26 3.11
C LEU A 118 15.18 -14.06 3.77
N PHE A 119 14.43 -15.14 3.98
CA PHE A 119 13.10 -15.04 4.57
C PHE A 119 13.17 -14.53 6.02
N LEU A 120 13.99 -15.15 6.86
CA LEU A 120 14.15 -14.75 8.26
C LEU A 120 14.68 -13.33 8.38
N SER A 121 15.62 -12.93 7.53
CA SER A 121 16.15 -11.55 7.52
C SER A 121 15.09 -10.53 7.08
N SER A 122 14.17 -10.94 6.20
CA SER A 122 13.04 -10.10 5.77
C SER A 122 12.07 -9.76 6.91
N PHE A 123 12.03 -10.57 7.98
CA PHE A 123 11.19 -10.28 9.15
C PHE A 123 11.58 -8.96 9.84
N LEU A 124 12.82 -8.48 9.68
CA LEU A 124 13.23 -7.17 10.21
C LEU A 124 12.40 -6.01 9.62
N ILE A 125 11.81 -6.18 8.44
CA ILE A 125 10.88 -5.20 7.87
C ILE A 125 9.64 -5.07 8.76
N VAL A 126 9.13 -6.16 9.31
CA VAL A 126 7.97 -6.15 10.24
C VAL A 126 8.32 -5.39 11.52
N ILE A 127 9.52 -5.63 12.06
CA ILE A 127 10.03 -4.93 13.25
C ILE A 127 10.20 -3.44 12.95
N GLY A 128 10.85 -3.10 11.84
CA GLY A 128 11.07 -1.72 11.41
C GLY A 128 9.77 -0.94 11.25
N GLN A 129 8.79 -1.50 10.54
CA GLN A 129 7.47 -0.88 10.36
C GLN A 129 6.69 -0.75 11.66
N MET A 130 6.79 -1.72 12.57
CA MET A 130 6.17 -1.64 13.90
C MET A 130 6.71 -0.46 14.72
N LEU A 131 8.03 -0.22 14.63
CA LEU A 131 8.73 0.85 15.36
C LEU A 131 8.51 2.25 14.75
N LEU A 132 8.13 2.36 13.48
CA LEU A 132 7.90 3.66 12.85
C LEU A 132 6.60 4.32 13.37
N PRO A 133 6.67 5.43 14.13
CA PRO A 133 5.49 6.05 14.75
C PRO A 133 4.73 6.97 13.76
N ILE A 134 4.50 6.51 12.52
CA ILE A 134 3.82 7.29 11.47
C ILE A 134 2.46 7.81 11.96
N TRP A 135 1.68 6.93 12.59
CA TRP A 135 0.37 7.23 13.18
C TRP A 135 0.43 8.36 14.22
N PHE A 136 1.52 8.49 14.97
CA PHE A 136 1.68 9.53 15.99
C PHE A 136 1.85 10.89 15.33
N PHE A 137 2.79 11.00 14.38
CA PHE A 137 3.04 12.24 13.64
C PHE A 137 1.83 12.66 12.80
N GLN A 138 1.09 11.71 12.23
CA GLN A 138 -0.18 11.98 11.56
C GLN A 138 -1.22 12.53 12.55
N GLY A 139 -1.38 11.92 13.73
CA GLY A 139 -2.34 12.34 14.75
C GLY A 139 -2.10 13.75 15.29
N ILE A 140 -0.83 14.17 15.39
CA ILE A 140 -0.46 15.55 15.78
C ILE A 140 -0.30 16.52 14.59
N GLU A 141 -0.68 16.09 13.37
CA GLU A 141 -0.62 16.88 12.13
C GLU A 141 0.79 17.35 11.72
N LYS A 142 1.84 16.63 12.10
CA LYS A 142 3.24 16.91 11.72
C LYS A 142 3.72 16.00 10.59
N MET A 143 3.18 16.20 9.39
CA MET A 143 3.49 15.38 8.21
C MET A 143 4.95 15.46 7.77
N SER A 144 5.67 16.53 8.13
CA SER A 144 7.12 16.64 7.91
C SER A 144 7.90 15.55 8.63
N GLY A 145 7.45 15.11 9.81
CA GLY A 145 8.07 13.99 10.53
C GLY A 145 7.89 12.67 9.78
N VAL A 146 6.69 12.43 9.23
CA VAL A 146 6.41 11.25 8.40
C VAL A 146 7.31 11.22 7.16
N ALA A 147 7.38 12.35 6.44
CA ALA A 147 8.20 12.46 5.24
C ALA A 147 9.69 12.25 5.55
N LEU A 148 10.20 12.90 6.61
CA LEU A 148 11.60 12.79 7.00
C LEU A 148 11.98 11.35 7.38
N MET A 149 11.15 10.67 8.17
CA MET A 149 11.38 9.27 8.52
C MET A 149 11.42 8.37 7.27
N ASN A 150 10.47 8.56 6.34
CA ASN A 150 10.44 7.77 5.12
C ASN A 150 11.70 8.02 4.28
N ILE A 151 12.01 9.29 3.98
CA ILE A 151 13.18 9.67 3.17
C ILE A 151 14.47 9.15 3.79
N ILE A 152 14.71 9.37 5.09
CA ILE A 152 15.94 8.91 5.76
C ILE A 152 16.04 7.39 5.71
N SER A 153 14.95 6.66 5.98
CA SER A 153 14.98 5.18 5.93
C SER A 153 15.32 4.66 4.53
N LYS A 154 14.85 5.35 3.50
CA LYS A 154 15.06 5.02 2.10
C LYS A 154 16.48 5.37 1.63
N VAL A 155 17.01 6.51 2.06
CA VAL A 155 18.41 6.89 1.80
C VAL A 155 19.38 5.95 2.51
N LEU A 156 19.13 5.61 3.78
CA LEU A 156 19.93 4.62 4.52
C LEU A 156 19.86 3.24 3.87
N PHE A 157 18.68 2.81 3.42
CA PHE A 157 18.56 1.56 2.68
C PHE A 157 19.40 1.58 1.41
N ALA A 158 19.28 2.61 0.57
CA ALA A 158 20.08 2.73 -0.65
C ALA A 158 21.59 2.73 -0.33
N LEU A 159 22.01 3.47 0.70
CA LEU A 159 23.40 3.50 1.16
C LEU A 159 23.89 2.11 1.58
N PHE A 160 23.10 1.36 2.36
CA PHE A 160 23.46 0.00 2.76
C PHE A 160 23.58 -0.96 1.57
N ILE A 161 22.68 -0.84 0.60
CA ILE A 161 22.77 -1.64 -0.63
C ILE A 161 24.09 -1.37 -1.35
N PHE A 162 24.44 -0.10 -1.59
CA PHE A 162 25.68 0.25 -2.32
C PHE A 162 26.97 -0.08 -1.56
N LEU A 163 26.93 -0.12 -0.22
CA LEU A 163 28.12 -0.40 0.60
C LEU A 163 28.33 -1.89 0.84
N PHE A 164 27.25 -2.65 1.01
CA PHE A 164 27.33 -4.02 1.54
C PHE A 164 26.88 -5.11 0.58
N ILE A 165 26.18 -4.79 -0.52
CA ILE A 165 25.77 -5.79 -1.51
C ILE A 165 26.73 -5.71 -2.69
N ASN A 166 27.76 -6.55 -2.69
CA ASN A 166 28.79 -6.52 -3.73
C ASN A 166 28.90 -7.85 -4.50
N GLU A 167 28.41 -8.94 -3.92
CA GLU A 167 28.42 -10.28 -4.51
C GLU A 167 26.99 -10.82 -4.65
N SER A 168 26.78 -11.77 -5.57
CA SER A 168 25.44 -12.32 -5.82
C SER A 168 24.84 -12.94 -4.55
N ASN A 169 25.65 -13.65 -3.75
CA ASN A 169 25.22 -14.28 -2.51
C ASN A 169 24.78 -13.28 -1.41
N ASP A 170 25.07 -11.99 -1.55
CA ASP A 170 24.65 -10.95 -0.61
C ASP A 170 23.14 -10.65 -0.72
N PHE A 171 22.45 -11.12 -1.76
CA PHE A 171 21.02 -10.89 -2.01
C PHE A 171 20.13 -11.21 -0.79
N GLN A 172 20.53 -12.20 0.01
CA GLN A 172 19.86 -12.62 1.25
C GLN A 172 19.78 -11.52 2.33
N TRP A 173 20.64 -10.50 2.25
CA TRP A 173 20.72 -9.38 3.17
C TRP A 173 20.01 -8.12 2.67
N VAL A 174 19.46 -8.12 1.45
CA VAL A 174 18.77 -6.94 0.89
C VAL A 174 17.59 -6.53 1.78
N ASN A 175 16.72 -7.47 2.14
CA ASN A 175 15.58 -7.18 3.00
C ASN A 175 15.99 -6.92 4.47
N PHE A 176 17.11 -7.48 4.91
CA PHE A 176 17.73 -7.13 6.19
C PHE A 176 18.05 -5.63 6.24
N TYR A 177 18.74 -5.10 5.23
CA TYR A 177 19.10 -3.68 5.19
C TYR A 177 17.89 -2.76 5.10
N LEU A 178 16.82 -3.18 4.42
CA LEU A 178 15.56 -2.45 4.39
C LEU A 178 14.90 -2.39 5.78
N GLY A 179 14.89 -3.52 6.50
CA GLY A 179 14.38 -3.57 7.87
C GLY A 179 15.25 -2.79 8.85
N ALA A 180 16.57 -2.97 8.78
CA ALA A 180 17.55 -2.29 9.64
C ALA A 180 17.47 -0.76 9.50
N SER A 181 17.35 -0.24 8.27
CA SER A 181 17.21 1.21 8.06
C SER A 181 15.93 1.76 8.70
N GLN A 182 14.83 1.02 8.63
CA GLN A 182 13.56 1.38 9.27
C GLN A 182 13.64 1.30 10.79
N ILE A 183 14.30 0.27 11.34
CA ILE A 183 14.53 0.13 12.80
C ILE A 183 15.34 1.32 13.31
N MET A 184 16.46 1.67 12.67
CA MET A 184 17.29 2.80 13.07
C MET A 184 16.49 4.11 13.13
N VAL A 185 15.73 4.41 12.07
CA VAL A 185 14.88 5.60 12.03
C VAL A 185 13.75 5.53 13.06
N GLY A 186 13.11 4.38 13.22
CA GLY A 186 12.05 4.15 14.20
C GLY A 186 12.52 4.37 15.63
N LEU A 187 13.70 3.85 16.02
CA LEU A 187 14.28 4.05 17.34
C LEU A 187 14.59 5.52 17.62
N VAL A 188 15.16 6.23 16.66
CA VAL A 188 15.41 7.69 16.77
C VAL A 188 14.10 8.45 16.93
N ALA A 189 13.08 8.12 16.13
CA ALA A 189 11.77 8.76 16.19
C ALA A 189 11.03 8.49 17.50
N ILE A 190 11.06 7.24 18.00
CA ILE A 190 10.51 6.87 19.30
C ILE A 190 11.23 7.66 20.39
N ARG A 191 12.56 7.66 20.42
CA ARG A 191 13.35 8.44 21.40
C ARG A 191 12.95 9.92 21.39
N PHE A 192 12.82 10.51 20.20
CA PHE A 192 12.37 11.89 20.05
C PHE A 192 10.98 12.11 20.65
N ILE A 193 10.03 11.21 20.42
CA ILE A 193 8.67 11.29 20.99
C ILE A 193 8.71 11.18 22.52
N PHE A 194 9.48 10.24 23.07
CA PHE A 194 9.63 10.06 24.51
C PHE A 194 10.12 11.33 25.21
N VAL A 195 11.16 11.95 24.66
CA VAL A 195 11.76 13.18 25.21
C VAL A 195 10.82 14.37 25.02
N ARG A 196 10.28 14.57 23.80
CA ARG A 196 9.53 15.78 23.45
C ARG A 196 8.12 15.81 24.03
N HIS A 197 7.50 14.64 24.20
CA HIS A 197 6.11 14.49 24.65
C HIS A 197 5.98 13.88 26.05
N HIS A 198 7.10 13.72 26.76
CA HIS A 198 7.15 13.21 28.14
C HIS A 198 6.38 11.90 28.32
N ILE A 199 6.51 10.99 27.35
CA ILE A 199 5.85 9.69 27.41
C ILE A 199 6.46 8.89 28.55
N LYS A 200 5.64 8.47 29.49
CA LYS A 200 6.03 7.52 30.54
C LYS A 200 5.74 6.11 30.06
N ILE A 201 6.67 5.19 30.28
CA ILE A 201 6.40 3.76 30.01
C ILE A 201 5.48 3.27 31.12
N ASN A 202 4.31 2.77 30.74
CA ASN A 202 3.38 2.14 31.66
C ASN A 202 2.73 0.95 30.93
N PRO A 203 3.18 -0.29 31.18
CA PRO A 203 2.67 -1.46 30.48
C PRO A 203 1.18 -1.63 30.77
N PRO A 204 0.32 -1.73 29.73
CA PRO A 204 -1.09 -2.03 29.92
C PRO A 204 -1.25 -3.47 30.40
N SER A 205 -2.32 -3.75 31.15
CA SER A 205 -2.67 -5.13 31.48
C SER A 205 -3.04 -5.93 30.23
N PHE A 206 -2.84 -7.25 30.26
CA PHE A 206 -3.19 -8.13 29.15
C PHE A 206 -4.67 -8.02 28.74
N VAL A 207 -5.56 -7.81 29.71
CA VAL A 207 -6.99 -7.57 29.48
C VAL A 207 -7.23 -6.35 28.58
N ILE A 208 -6.47 -5.26 28.78
CA ILE A 208 -6.58 -4.05 27.95
C ILE A 208 -6.14 -4.33 26.52
N ILE A 209 -5.05 -5.08 26.34
CA ILE A 209 -4.55 -5.49 25.00
C ILE A 209 -5.63 -6.28 24.25
N ILE A 210 -6.19 -7.31 24.88
CA ILE A 210 -7.25 -8.13 24.28
C ILE A 210 -8.51 -7.30 24.01
N SER A 211 -8.89 -6.40 24.91
CA SER A 211 -10.03 -5.51 24.69
C SER A 211 -9.85 -4.60 23.47
N GLN A 212 -8.63 -4.09 23.24
CA GLN A 212 -8.30 -3.26 22.08
C GLN A 212 -8.39 -4.06 20.78
N LEU A 213 -7.88 -5.31 20.77
CA LEU A 213 -7.97 -6.18 19.60
C LEU A 213 -9.42 -6.52 19.24
N LYS A 214 -10.26 -6.79 20.25
CA LYS A 214 -11.70 -7.03 20.05
C LYS A 214 -12.41 -5.79 19.51
N ALA A 215 -12.14 -4.62 20.09
CA ALA A 215 -12.76 -3.36 19.68
C ALA A 215 -12.39 -2.97 18.24
N ASN A 216 -11.16 -3.26 17.82
CA ASN A 216 -10.65 -2.88 16.49
C ASN A 216 -10.79 -3.98 15.43
N TRP A 217 -11.35 -5.15 15.75
CA TRP A 217 -11.44 -6.29 14.84
C TRP A 217 -12.11 -5.96 13.50
N SER A 218 -13.21 -5.21 13.52
CA SER A 218 -13.92 -4.81 12.31
C SER A 218 -13.11 -3.89 11.40
N ILE A 219 -12.33 -2.98 12.00
CA ILE A 219 -11.44 -2.07 11.27
C ILE A 219 -10.25 -2.84 10.70
N PHE A 220 -9.66 -3.74 11.49
CA PHE A 220 -8.62 -4.65 11.02
C PHE A 220 -9.10 -5.45 9.80
N LEU A 221 -10.23 -6.16 9.90
CA LEU A 221 -10.78 -6.94 8.79
C LEU A 221 -11.01 -6.08 7.54
N SER A 222 -11.53 -4.86 7.71
CA SER A 222 -11.78 -3.96 6.59
C SER A 222 -10.49 -3.52 5.89
N VAL A 223 -9.49 -3.09 6.66
CA VAL A 223 -8.19 -2.63 6.13
C VAL A 223 -7.41 -3.79 5.53
N PHE A 224 -7.36 -4.92 6.23
CA PHE A 224 -6.63 -6.11 5.81
C PHE A 224 -7.23 -6.72 4.54
N SER A 225 -8.56 -6.84 4.45
CA SER A 225 -9.21 -7.35 3.23
C SER A 225 -8.95 -6.45 2.02
N GLY A 226 -8.98 -5.13 2.20
CA GLY A 226 -8.62 -4.18 1.14
C GLY A 226 -7.15 -4.32 0.70
N PHE A 227 -6.24 -4.58 1.65
CA PHE A 227 -4.84 -4.85 1.34
C PHE A 227 -4.67 -6.15 0.54
N VAL A 228 -5.30 -7.25 0.99
CA VAL A 228 -5.30 -8.56 0.33
C VAL A 228 -5.78 -8.42 -1.12
N ALA A 229 -6.90 -7.73 -1.35
CA ALA A 229 -7.46 -7.54 -2.69
C ALA A 229 -6.48 -6.90 -3.70
N ASN A 230 -5.58 -6.04 -3.22
CA ASN A 230 -4.71 -5.24 -4.08
C ASN A 230 -3.27 -5.77 -4.18
N ASN A 231 -2.85 -6.64 -3.26
CA ASN A 231 -1.44 -7.05 -3.12
C ASN A 231 -1.26 -8.58 -3.11
N SER A 232 -2.28 -9.35 -3.51
CA SER A 232 -2.18 -10.83 -3.57
C SER A 232 -1.43 -11.32 -4.80
N ASN A 233 -1.40 -10.56 -5.88
CA ASN A 233 -0.91 -11.04 -7.17
C ASN A 233 0.55 -11.52 -7.12
N LEU A 234 1.46 -10.73 -6.52
CA LEU A 234 2.87 -11.10 -6.43
C LEU A 234 3.10 -12.29 -5.49
N VAL A 235 2.33 -12.40 -4.40
CA VAL A 235 2.44 -13.54 -3.47
C VAL A 235 1.90 -14.83 -4.08
N ILE A 236 0.73 -14.78 -4.74
CA ILE A 236 0.17 -15.95 -5.43
C ILE A 236 1.15 -16.41 -6.52
N LEU A 237 1.71 -15.48 -7.30
CA LEU A 237 2.69 -15.79 -8.32
C LEU A 237 3.93 -16.48 -7.72
N GLY A 238 4.53 -15.92 -6.67
CA GLY A 238 5.72 -16.50 -6.04
C GLY A 238 5.47 -17.83 -5.29
N LEU A 239 4.22 -18.13 -4.94
CA LEU A 239 3.84 -19.43 -4.37
C LEU A 239 3.62 -20.51 -5.44
N MET A 240 3.22 -20.12 -6.65
CA MET A 240 2.75 -21.05 -7.68
C MET A 240 3.69 -21.19 -8.89
N THR A 241 4.67 -20.30 -9.03
CA THR A 241 5.54 -20.22 -10.22
C THR A 241 7.00 -20.03 -9.83
N ASP A 242 7.84 -19.84 -10.84
CA ASP A 242 9.28 -19.67 -10.67
C ASP A 242 9.68 -18.24 -10.23
N PRO A 243 10.88 -18.06 -9.64
CA PRO A 243 11.36 -16.76 -9.23
C PRO A 243 11.53 -15.75 -10.37
N VAL A 244 11.83 -16.19 -11.60
CA VAL A 244 12.01 -15.29 -12.76
C VAL A 244 10.68 -14.61 -13.11
N SER A 245 9.61 -15.40 -13.24
CA SER A 245 8.26 -14.89 -13.47
C SER A 245 7.85 -13.88 -12.39
N THR A 246 8.20 -14.18 -11.14
CA THR A 246 7.93 -13.33 -9.99
C THR A 246 8.72 -12.01 -10.05
N ALA A 247 9.98 -12.05 -10.47
CA ALA A 247 10.81 -10.87 -10.69
C ALA A 247 10.24 -9.95 -11.77
N TYR A 248 9.84 -10.52 -12.91
CA TYR A 248 9.23 -9.76 -14.00
C TYR A 248 7.98 -9.03 -13.54
N TYR A 249 7.09 -9.71 -12.81
CA TYR A 249 5.89 -9.07 -12.26
C TYR A 249 6.23 -8.00 -11.21
N ALA A 250 7.20 -8.26 -10.31
CA ALA A 250 7.59 -7.32 -9.25
C ALA A 250 8.10 -5.98 -9.80
N ILE A 251 8.90 -6.00 -10.86
CA ILE A 251 9.41 -4.79 -11.53
C ILE A 251 8.23 -3.94 -12.04
N VAL A 252 7.32 -4.58 -12.77
CA VAL A 252 6.18 -3.90 -13.38
C VAL A 252 5.18 -3.41 -12.33
N GLU A 253 5.02 -4.15 -11.22
CA GLU A 253 4.19 -3.72 -10.09
C GLU A 253 4.71 -2.42 -9.46
N LYS A 254 6.04 -2.20 -9.37
CA LYS A 254 6.57 -0.91 -8.89
C LYS A 254 6.24 0.24 -9.83
N VAL A 255 6.35 0.01 -11.14
CA VAL A 255 5.93 0.98 -12.15
C VAL A 255 4.44 1.30 -12.00
N LEU A 256 3.60 0.28 -11.80
CA LEU A 256 2.16 0.43 -11.59
C LEU A 256 1.84 1.29 -10.35
N LEU A 257 2.55 1.05 -9.24
CA LEU A 257 2.39 1.84 -8.01
C LEU A 257 2.76 3.30 -8.21
N ALA A 258 3.78 3.59 -9.04
CA ALA A 258 4.15 4.96 -9.43
C ALA A 258 3.04 5.65 -10.23
N ILE A 259 2.48 4.96 -11.22
CA ILE A 259 1.40 5.48 -12.06
C ILE A 259 0.10 5.68 -11.25
N ARG A 260 -0.13 4.88 -10.21
CA ARG A 260 -1.31 5.00 -9.32
C ARG A 260 -1.22 6.18 -8.33
N ALA A 261 -0.02 6.71 -8.03
CA ALA A 261 0.15 7.73 -7.00
C ALA A 261 -0.70 9.01 -7.20
N PRO A 262 -0.84 9.58 -8.42
CA PRO A 262 -1.71 10.72 -8.66
C PRO A 262 -3.19 10.44 -8.36
N ALA A 263 -3.67 9.21 -8.63
CA ALA A 263 -5.05 8.82 -8.33
C ALA A 263 -5.32 8.85 -6.82
N VAL A 264 -4.36 8.41 -6.01
CA VAL A 264 -4.45 8.47 -4.54
C VAL A 264 -4.52 9.91 -4.05
N LEU A 265 -3.70 10.81 -4.61
CA LEU A 265 -3.73 12.24 -4.27
C LEU A 265 -5.06 12.88 -4.65
N LEU A 266 -5.60 12.53 -5.83
CA LEU A 266 -6.90 12.99 -6.27
C LEU A 266 -7.99 12.52 -5.29
N TYR A 267 -8.00 11.23 -4.94
CA TYR A 267 -8.93 10.66 -3.95
C TYR A 267 -8.92 11.45 -2.63
N GLN A 268 -7.75 11.69 -2.05
CA GLN A 268 -7.64 12.40 -0.77
C GLN A 268 -8.10 13.86 -0.85
N THR A 269 -7.82 14.53 -1.97
CA THR A 269 -8.10 15.96 -2.14
C THR A 269 -9.58 16.25 -2.33
N ILE A 270 -10.29 15.42 -3.09
CA ILE A 270 -11.70 15.69 -3.45
C ILE A 270 -12.71 15.20 -2.42
N PHE A 271 -12.34 14.24 -1.54
CA PHE A 271 -13.26 13.60 -0.61
C PHE A 271 -14.03 14.58 0.30
N PRO A 272 -13.40 15.60 0.94
CA PRO A 272 -14.13 16.57 1.75
C PRO A 272 -15.18 17.35 0.95
N LYS A 273 -14.91 17.64 -0.33
CA LYS A 273 -15.85 18.34 -1.21
C LYS A 273 -17.02 17.45 -1.59
N VAL A 274 -16.78 16.15 -1.80
CA VAL A 274 -17.82 15.16 -2.07
C VAL A 274 -18.79 15.05 -0.91
N CYS A 275 -18.32 14.94 0.33
CA CYS A 275 -19.21 14.89 1.52
C CYS A 275 -20.10 16.13 1.61
N LEU A 276 -19.52 17.33 1.43
CA LEU A 276 -20.27 18.59 1.46
C LEU A 276 -21.36 18.66 0.37
N LEU A 277 -21.05 18.19 -0.85
CA LEU A 277 -22.02 18.21 -1.95
C LEU A 277 -23.11 17.15 -1.78
N ALA A 278 -22.76 15.98 -1.23
CA ALA A 278 -23.69 14.90 -0.95
C ALA A 278 -24.80 15.32 0.03
N GLU A 279 -24.47 16.14 1.04
CA GLU A 279 -25.44 16.72 1.98
C GLU A 279 -26.34 17.78 1.34
N LYS A 280 -25.81 18.57 0.39
CA LYS A 280 -26.53 19.70 -0.21
C LYS A 280 -27.51 19.28 -1.30
N SER A 281 -27.03 18.52 -2.28
CA SER A 281 -27.82 18.17 -3.46
C SER A 281 -27.12 17.08 -4.27
N PHE A 282 -27.84 16.00 -4.53
CA PHE A 282 -27.37 14.90 -5.35
C PHE A 282 -26.99 15.36 -6.78
N ASP A 283 -27.75 16.28 -7.38
CA ASP A 283 -27.47 16.78 -8.73
C ASP A 283 -26.14 17.56 -8.80
N HIS A 284 -25.87 18.39 -7.79
CA HIS A 284 -24.60 19.11 -7.69
C HIS A 284 -23.42 18.16 -7.47
N LEU A 285 -23.62 17.13 -6.64
CA LEU A 285 -22.64 16.06 -6.44
C LEU A 285 -22.32 15.37 -7.78
N ILE A 286 -23.35 14.92 -8.52
CA ILE A 286 -23.15 14.22 -9.80
C ILE A 286 -22.48 15.12 -10.84
N SER A 287 -22.85 16.40 -10.93
CA SER A 287 -22.21 17.35 -11.84
C SER A 287 -20.71 17.50 -11.53
N PHE A 288 -20.36 17.62 -10.24
CA PHE A 288 -18.98 17.64 -9.80
C PHE A 288 -18.25 16.33 -10.13
N LEU A 289 -18.85 15.18 -9.83
CA LEU A 289 -18.25 13.86 -10.11
C LEU A 289 -18.06 13.60 -11.62
N LYS A 290 -18.98 14.07 -12.48
CA LYS A 290 -18.80 14.03 -13.94
C LYS A 290 -17.58 14.82 -14.40
N THR A 291 -17.32 15.96 -13.76
CA THR A 291 -16.12 16.76 -14.02
C THR A 291 -14.87 15.99 -13.60
N ILE A 292 -14.90 15.33 -12.44
CA ILE A 292 -13.79 14.47 -11.99
C ILE A 292 -13.56 13.32 -12.98
N VAL A 293 -14.59 12.61 -13.43
CA VAL A 293 -14.43 11.53 -14.43
C VAL A 293 -13.85 12.05 -15.73
N ARG A 294 -14.30 13.22 -16.22
CA ARG A 294 -13.73 13.83 -17.43
C ARG A 294 -12.23 14.13 -17.25
N LEU A 295 -11.84 14.70 -16.12
CA LEU A 295 -10.44 14.99 -15.80
C LEU A 295 -9.61 13.70 -15.68
N THR A 296 -10.16 12.66 -15.05
CA THR A 296 -9.54 11.33 -14.95
C THR A 296 -9.30 10.74 -16.33
N LEU A 297 -10.31 10.72 -17.21
CA LEU A 297 -10.15 10.21 -18.57
C LEU A 297 -9.12 11.00 -19.37
N LEU A 298 -9.15 12.34 -19.30
CA LEU A 298 -8.24 13.22 -20.02
C LEU A 298 -6.78 13.10 -19.54
N SER A 299 -6.55 12.66 -18.30
CA SER A 299 -5.20 12.49 -17.74
C SER A 299 -4.69 11.05 -17.83
N PHE A 300 -5.49 10.05 -17.47
CA PHE A 300 -5.06 8.66 -17.39
C PHE A 300 -5.07 7.93 -18.75
N ILE A 301 -5.89 8.33 -19.72
CA ILE A 301 -5.84 7.72 -21.07
C ILE A 301 -4.52 8.06 -21.76
N PRO A 302 -4.10 9.34 -21.90
CA PRO A 302 -2.79 9.66 -22.48
C PRO A 302 -1.65 9.01 -21.70
N LEU A 303 -1.74 8.96 -20.37
CA LEU A 303 -0.73 8.31 -19.53
C LEU A 303 -0.63 6.80 -19.83
N ALA A 304 -1.76 6.09 -19.95
CA ALA A 304 -1.76 4.68 -20.31
C ALA A 304 -1.18 4.44 -21.72
N ILE A 305 -1.48 5.31 -22.68
CA ILE A 305 -0.92 5.26 -24.04
C ILE A 305 0.60 5.48 -24.01
N ILE A 306 1.08 6.49 -23.28
CA ILE A 306 2.52 6.76 -23.11
C ILE A 306 3.20 5.53 -22.50
N VAL A 307 2.66 4.98 -21.42
CA VAL A 307 3.24 3.80 -20.76
C VAL A 307 3.22 2.57 -21.67
N TYR A 308 2.19 2.41 -22.50
CA TYR A 308 2.10 1.32 -23.47
C TYR A 308 3.15 1.43 -24.58
N ILE A 309 3.34 2.63 -25.14
CA ILE A 309 4.31 2.90 -26.21
C ILE A 309 5.74 2.78 -25.69
N PHE A 310 6.04 3.40 -24.54
CA PHE A 310 7.38 3.45 -23.94
C PHE A 310 7.62 2.33 -22.93
N SER A 311 6.89 1.22 -23.00
CA SER A 311 6.99 0.15 -22.00
C SER A 311 8.40 -0.43 -21.91
N ASP A 312 9.08 -0.57 -23.04
CA ASP A 312 10.44 -1.12 -23.12
C ASP A 312 11.45 -0.18 -22.43
N ASP A 313 11.37 1.12 -22.72
CA ASP A 313 12.23 2.14 -22.10
C ASP A 313 11.95 2.29 -20.59
N ILE A 314 10.67 2.23 -20.19
CA ILE A 314 10.29 2.32 -18.78
C ILE A 314 10.80 1.11 -17.99
N VAL A 315 10.65 -0.10 -18.56
CA VAL A 315 11.20 -1.30 -17.93
C VAL A 315 12.72 -1.18 -17.83
N HIS A 316 13.40 -0.87 -18.93
CA HIS A 316 14.86 -0.68 -18.95
C HIS A 316 15.34 0.35 -17.92
N LEU A 317 14.59 1.44 -17.73
CA LEU A 317 14.90 2.45 -16.71
C LEU A 317 14.84 1.89 -15.28
N PHE A 318 13.89 1.00 -14.99
CA PHE A 318 13.72 0.40 -13.65
C PHE A 318 14.61 -0.83 -13.42
N SER A 319 14.90 -1.62 -14.46
CA SER A 319 15.69 -2.84 -14.35
C SER A 319 17.16 -2.67 -14.70
N GLY A 320 17.53 -1.63 -15.44
CA GLY A 320 18.87 -1.47 -16.02
C GLY A 320 19.15 -2.38 -17.22
N GLU A 321 18.21 -3.27 -17.56
CA GLU A 321 18.30 -4.24 -18.65
C GLU A 321 16.98 -4.34 -19.43
N TYR A 322 17.05 -4.72 -20.71
CA TYR A 322 15.87 -4.94 -21.54
C TYR A 322 15.18 -6.27 -21.21
N LEU A 323 14.17 -6.22 -20.35
CA LEU A 323 13.38 -7.40 -19.95
C LEU A 323 12.08 -7.47 -20.74
N LYS A 324 12.14 -8.09 -21.94
CA LYS A 324 11.00 -8.21 -22.86
C LYS A 324 9.71 -8.77 -22.19
N PRO A 325 9.77 -9.79 -21.31
CA PRO A 325 8.57 -10.27 -20.61
C PRO A 325 7.91 -9.21 -19.73
N SER A 326 8.72 -8.46 -18.96
CA SER A 326 8.26 -7.33 -18.14
C SER A 326 7.63 -6.23 -18.98
N SER A 327 8.18 -5.93 -20.16
CA SER A 327 7.58 -4.94 -21.07
C SER A 327 6.18 -5.34 -21.53
N TYR A 328 5.99 -6.61 -21.90
CA TYR A 328 4.66 -7.11 -22.27
C TYR A 328 3.69 -7.10 -21.08
N LEU A 329 4.15 -7.47 -19.88
CA LEU A 329 3.34 -7.35 -18.66
C LEU A 329 2.92 -5.91 -18.41
N LEU A 330 3.83 -4.94 -18.58
CA LEU A 330 3.53 -3.51 -18.44
C LEU A 330 2.46 -3.06 -19.42
N LYS A 331 2.51 -3.50 -20.67
CA LYS A 331 1.48 -3.22 -21.69
C LYS A 331 0.09 -3.73 -21.28
N ILE A 332 0.01 -4.87 -20.59
CA ILE A 332 -1.28 -5.40 -20.11
C ILE A 332 -1.80 -4.57 -18.92
N ILE A 333 -0.93 -4.27 -17.95
CA ILE A 333 -1.37 -3.66 -16.69
C ILE A 333 -1.44 -2.13 -16.71
N CYS A 334 -0.91 -1.46 -17.75
CA CYS A 334 -0.88 0.01 -17.81
C CYS A 334 -2.27 0.67 -17.79
N VAL A 335 -3.35 -0.09 -18.09
CA VAL A 335 -4.74 0.40 -18.05
C VAL A 335 -5.36 0.29 -16.64
N ILE A 336 -4.79 -0.53 -15.75
CA ILE A 336 -5.30 -0.70 -14.38
C ILE A 336 -5.41 0.62 -13.60
N PRO A 337 -4.43 1.55 -13.63
CA PRO A 337 -4.53 2.83 -12.93
C PRO A 337 -5.68 3.71 -13.42
N LEU A 338 -6.05 3.62 -14.70
CA LEU A 338 -7.22 4.30 -15.25
C LEU A 338 -8.51 3.79 -14.58
N PHE A 339 -8.70 2.47 -14.52
CA PHE A 339 -9.88 1.88 -13.86
C PHE A 339 -9.90 2.18 -12.36
N ALA A 340 -8.76 2.09 -11.69
CA ALA A 340 -8.64 2.48 -10.29
C ALA A 340 -9.03 3.95 -10.06
N ALA A 341 -8.64 4.85 -10.95
CA ALA A 341 -9.04 6.25 -10.87
C ALA A 341 -10.54 6.46 -11.18
N LEU A 342 -11.13 5.66 -12.08
CA LEU A 342 -12.57 5.66 -12.36
C LEU A 342 -13.41 5.12 -11.19
N ASN A 343 -12.82 4.33 -10.29
CA ASN A 343 -13.50 3.87 -9.07
C ASN A 343 -13.70 4.98 -8.04
N ILE A 344 -12.90 6.06 -8.09
CA ILE A 344 -12.90 7.12 -7.07
C ILE A 344 -14.29 7.75 -6.89
N PRO A 345 -15.00 8.25 -7.92
CA PRO A 345 -16.33 8.83 -7.77
C PRO A 345 -17.33 7.91 -7.09
N ALA A 346 -17.33 6.63 -7.48
CA ALA A 346 -18.25 5.64 -6.95
C ALA A 346 -17.96 5.34 -5.47
N THR A 347 -16.69 5.04 -5.16
CA THR A 347 -16.23 4.81 -3.78
C THR A 347 -16.57 5.99 -2.87
N GLN A 348 -16.27 7.21 -3.29
CA GLN A 348 -16.53 8.38 -2.46
C GLN A 348 -18.01 8.68 -2.28
N THR A 349 -18.84 8.42 -3.29
CA THR A 349 -20.30 8.53 -3.15
C THR A 349 -20.82 7.56 -2.10
N MET A 350 -20.40 6.29 -2.16
CA MET A 350 -20.80 5.28 -1.19
C MET A 350 -20.39 5.66 0.24
N LEU A 351 -19.16 6.14 0.41
CA LEU A 351 -18.66 6.56 1.72
C LEU A 351 -19.37 7.83 2.24
N ALA A 352 -19.70 8.79 1.36
CA ALA A 352 -20.42 10.00 1.74
C ALA A 352 -21.86 9.71 2.18
N TYR A 353 -22.53 8.71 1.60
CA TYR A 353 -23.87 8.25 1.99
C TYR A 353 -23.85 7.13 3.05
N ASP A 354 -22.72 6.93 3.73
CA ASP A 354 -22.54 5.92 4.78
C ASP A 354 -22.85 4.46 4.36
N LEU A 355 -22.73 4.15 3.07
CA LEU A 355 -22.89 2.80 2.49
C LEU A 355 -21.66 1.91 2.73
N LYS A 356 -21.05 2.02 3.92
CA LYS A 356 -19.81 1.33 4.29
C LYS A 356 -19.91 -0.18 4.19
N LYS A 357 -21.07 -0.75 4.54
CA LYS A 357 -21.33 -2.21 4.45
C LYS A 357 -21.31 -2.68 2.99
N SER A 358 -22.03 -1.99 2.10
CA SER A 358 -22.02 -2.32 0.67
C SER A 358 -20.63 -2.19 0.07
N TYR A 359 -19.91 -1.12 0.40
CA TYR A 359 -18.53 -0.92 -0.03
C TYR A 359 -17.61 -2.06 0.45
N ALA A 360 -17.68 -2.42 1.74
CA ALA A 360 -16.92 -3.52 2.31
C ALA A 360 -17.24 -4.86 1.65
N ASN A 361 -18.52 -5.14 1.37
CA ASN A 361 -18.92 -6.38 0.69
C ASN A 361 -18.36 -6.45 -0.74
N ILE A 362 -18.32 -5.33 -1.47
CA ILE A 362 -17.74 -5.26 -2.81
C ILE A 362 -16.22 -5.48 -2.76
N THR A 363 -15.52 -4.88 -1.80
CA THR A 363 -14.06 -5.06 -1.68
C THR A 363 -13.68 -6.46 -1.21
N ILE A 364 -14.43 -7.05 -0.27
CA ILE A 364 -14.27 -8.45 0.13
C ILE A 364 -14.56 -9.38 -1.05
N GLY A 365 -15.65 -9.16 -1.78
CA GLY A 365 -15.98 -9.90 -2.99
C GLY A 365 -14.88 -9.77 -4.05
N GLY A 366 -14.31 -8.59 -4.22
CA GLY A 366 -13.17 -8.34 -5.09
C GLY A 366 -11.90 -9.08 -4.66
N ALA A 367 -11.63 -9.18 -3.35
CA ALA A 367 -10.51 -9.97 -2.82
C ALA A 367 -10.69 -11.46 -3.12
N VAL A 368 -11.88 -12.01 -2.85
CA VAL A 368 -12.20 -13.42 -3.14
C VAL A 368 -12.13 -13.70 -4.63
N PHE A 369 -12.69 -12.80 -5.45
CA PHE A 369 -12.62 -12.89 -6.90
C PHE A 369 -11.17 -12.87 -7.39
N ASN A 370 -10.35 -11.93 -6.89
CA ASN A 370 -8.93 -11.83 -7.21
C ASN A 370 -8.19 -13.12 -6.90
N ILE A 371 -8.27 -13.62 -5.66
CA ILE A 371 -7.57 -14.84 -5.26
C ILE A 371 -8.00 -16.01 -6.14
N THR A 372 -9.30 -16.17 -6.38
CA THR A 372 -9.85 -17.29 -7.16
C THR A 372 -9.37 -17.24 -8.61
N ILE A 373 -9.58 -16.11 -9.30
CA ILE A 373 -9.21 -15.99 -10.72
C ILE A 373 -7.69 -15.97 -10.91
N ASN A 374 -6.94 -15.43 -9.94
CA ASN A 374 -5.49 -15.38 -9.98
C ASN A 374 -4.90 -16.79 -9.86
N ILE A 375 -5.34 -17.60 -8.89
CA ILE A 375 -4.89 -19.02 -8.78
C ILE A 375 -5.16 -19.78 -10.07
N ILE A 376 -6.34 -19.62 -10.67
CA ILE A 376 -6.70 -20.29 -11.93
C ILE A 376 -5.79 -19.80 -13.08
N LEU A 377 -5.67 -18.50 -13.28
CA LEU A 377 -4.93 -17.95 -14.43
C LEU A 377 -3.42 -18.09 -14.29
N VAL A 378 -2.86 -18.01 -13.08
CA VAL A 378 -1.43 -18.22 -12.85
C VAL A 378 -1.03 -19.65 -13.17
N SER A 379 -1.86 -20.64 -12.83
CA SER A 379 -1.58 -22.03 -13.18
C SER A 379 -1.46 -22.28 -14.70
N ALA A 380 -2.17 -21.48 -15.51
CA ALA A 380 -2.16 -21.61 -16.97
C ALA A 380 -1.16 -20.67 -17.68
N PHE A 381 -0.95 -19.47 -17.14
CA PHE A 381 -0.26 -18.37 -17.84
C PHE A 381 0.84 -17.66 -17.01
N SER A 382 1.18 -18.18 -15.83
CA SER A 382 2.20 -17.61 -14.92
C SER A 382 1.99 -16.10 -14.69
N ALA A 383 3.02 -15.27 -14.83
CA ALA A 383 2.97 -13.82 -14.58
C ALA A 383 1.91 -13.09 -15.44
N TYR A 384 1.67 -13.54 -16.68
CA TYR A 384 0.63 -12.99 -17.54
C TYR A 384 -0.76 -13.29 -16.99
N GLY A 385 -0.95 -14.47 -16.39
CA GLY A 385 -2.16 -14.84 -15.67
C GLY A 385 -2.45 -13.89 -14.52
N SER A 386 -1.43 -13.59 -13.69
CA SER A 386 -1.53 -12.58 -12.62
C SER A 386 -1.90 -11.19 -13.14
N ALA A 387 -1.31 -10.76 -14.25
CA ALA A 387 -1.62 -9.46 -14.86
C ALA A 387 -3.08 -9.36 -15.34
N VAL A 388 -3.58 -10.41 -16.01
CA VAL A 388 -4.98 -10.48 -16.47
C VAL A 388 -5.93 -10.58 -15.28
N ALA A 389 -5.60 -11.38 -14.26
CA ALA A 389 -6.37 -11.48 -13.03
C ALA A 389 -6.50 -10.11 -12.32
N ALA A 390 -5.40 -9.33 -12.27
CA ALA A 390 -5.40 -7.98 -11.70
C ALA A 390 -6.36 -7.06 -12.45
N LEU A 391 -6.30 -7.05 -13.79
CA LEU A 391 -7.19 -6.24 -14.63
C LEU A 391 -8.65 -6.67 -14.49
N ALA A 392 -8.93 -7.97 -14.50
CA ALA A 392 -10.27 -8.51 -14.32
C ALA A 392 -10.85 -8.16 -12.95
N THR A 393 -10.02 -8.20 -11.90
CA THR A 393 -10.42 -7.79 -10.54
C THR A 393 -10.78 -6.31 -10.50
N GLU A 394 -9.96 -5.44 -11.10
CA GLU A 394 -10.24 -4.00 -11.11
C GLU A 394 -11.55 -3.71 -11.85
N LEU A 395 -11.79 -4.35 -13.01
CA LEU A 395 -13.04 -4.26 -13.75
C LEU A 395 -14.24 -4.76 -12.96
N PHE A 396 -14.10 -5.89 -12.26
CA PHE A 396 -15.14 -6.44 -11.40
C PHE A 396 -15.52 -5.44 -10.29
N ILE A 397 -14.53 -4.88 -9.59
CA ILE A 397 -14.77 -3.89 -8.54
C ILE A 397 -15.45 -2.64 -9.12
N THR A 398 -14.95 -2.13 -10.25
CA THR A 398 -15.55 -1.00 -10.97
C THR A 398 -17.03 -1.26 -11.25
N LEU A 399 -17.34 -2.39 -11.90
CA LEU A 399 -18.69 -2.75 -12.28
C LEU A 399 -19.63 -2.88 -11.06
N MET A 400 -19.17 -3.57 -10.01
CA MET A 400 -19.96 -3.75 -8.78
C MET A 400 -20.23 -2.43 -8.04
N LEU A 401 -19.25 -1.52 -7.98
CA LEU A 401 -19.45 -0.18 -7.40
C LEU A 401 -20.53 0.60 -8.16
N PHE A 402 -20.46 0.62 -9.49
CA PHE A 402 -21.43 1.34 -10.32
C PHE A 402 -22.83 0.72 -10.28
N LEU A 403 -22.95 -0.61 -10.27
CA LEU A 403 -24.23 -1.30 -10.16
C LEU A 403 -24.91 -1.05 -8.82
N ASN A 404 -24.17 -1.14 -7.71
CA ASN A 404 -24.72 -0.91 -6.37
C ASN A 404 -25.25 0.52 -6.21
N LEU A 405 -24.53 1.51 -6.75
CA LEU A 405 -24.97 2.90 -6.72
C LEU A 405 -26.18 3.18 -7.60
N ARG A 406 -26.32 2.51 -8.76
CA ARG A 406 -27.54 2.59 -9.58
C ARG A 406 -28.76 2.02 -8.88
N LEU A 407 -28.60 0.95 -8.09
CA LEU A 407 -29.69 0.40 -7.28
C LEU A 407 -30.11 1.37 -6.18
N PHE A 408 -29.15 2.06 -5.55
CA PHE A 408 -29.44 3.03 -4.49
C PHE A 408 -30.00 4.36 -5.02
N HIS A 409 -29.56 4.79 -6.21
CA HIS A 409 -30.04 6.00 -6.85
C HIS A 409 -30.14 5.77 -8.36
N SER A 410 -31.36 5.58 -8.88
CA SER A 410 -31.59 5.28 -10.31
C SER A 410 -31.04 6.34 -11.27
N LYS A 411 -30.90 7.59 -10.79
CA LYS A 411 -30.27 8.71 -11.52
C LYS A 411 -28.74 8.68 -11.51
N TYR A 412 -28.08 7.71 -10.86
CA TYR A 412 -26.62 7.60 -10.83
C TYR A 412 -26.08 7.16 -12.20
N SER A 413 -25.89 8.14 -13.09
CA SER A 413 -25.21 7.96 -14.39
C SER A 413 -24.00 8.89 -14.47
N VAL A 414 -22.90 8.50 -13.83
CA VAL A 414 -21.64 9.27 -13.92
C VAL A 414 -21.09 9.22 -15.35
N PHE A 415 -21.24 8.10 -16.06
CA PHE A 415 -20.91 7.98 -17.49
C PHE A 415 -21.98 8.55 -18.43
N GLY A 416 -23.12 9.05 -17.91
CA GLY A 416 -24.15 9.71 -18.71
C GLY A 416 -23.70 11.04 -19.34
N ALA A 417 -22.46 11.47 -19.08
CA ALA A 417 -21.80 12.58 -19.78
C ALA A 417 -21.53 12.30 -21.27
N PHE A 418 -21.69 11.06 -21.74
CA PHE A 418 -21.61 10.69 -23.16
C PHE A 418 -22.95 10.71 -23.91
N LYS A 419 -24.03 11.25 -23.31
CA LYS A 419 -25.11 11.79 -24.14
C LYS A 419 -24.57 13.05 -24.82
N LEU A 420 -23.96 12.86 -26.00
CA LEU A 420 -23.87 13.90 -27.01
C LEU A 420 -25.25 14.55 -27.08
N SER A 421 -25.32 15.82 -26.73
CA SER A 421 -26.49 16.64 -27.03
C SER A 421 -26.75 16.49 -28.52
N ARG A 422 -27.83 15.80 -28.86
CA ARG A 422 -28.40 15.92 -30.20
C ARG A 422 -29.03 17.28 -30.35
#